data_AF-A0A453CGP4-F1
#
_entry.id   AF-A0A453CGP4-F1
#
_cell.length_a   1.000
_cell.length_b   1.000
_cell.length_c   1.000
_cell.angle_alpha   90.00
_cell.angle_beta   90.00
_cell.angle_gamma   90.00
#
_symmetry.space_group_name_H-M   'P 1'
#
loop_
_entity.id
_entity.type
_entity.pdbx_description
1 polymer ?
#
loop_
_entity_poly.entity_id
_entity_poly.type
_entity_poly.pdbx_seq_one_letter_code
_entity_poly.pdbx_strand_id
1 'polypeptide(L)'
;MLAGITAGAVEAFVCTPFELLKLRSQVGSAIPMKATNPANVVQESFPLLSKLLPGHVPDMRVWNGSVSLLSNLSPKHPDMMGALKQHPWMLTGSGKPPLPSDVQVPSRVIALEGWGALWRGLRPGVARDCVFSGMFFSCWQFIHTAMLTWQSVNMNPEPRNLEEAGPVPPLASSLAAGFSGVVAAAASHTFDTAKSRSQCTVIPKYIAMERRFLKWRAPGMWIERVTGTSPADRNVLFRGIGLRMARSGIASFVLVGSYYLAVDQLL
;
A
#
# COMPACT_ATOMS: atom_id res chain seq x y z
N MET A 1 22.86 5.78 5.00
CA MET A 1 21.52 6.24 5.43
C MET A 1 20.84 7.14 4.39
N LEU A 2 21.34 8.35 4.10
CA LEU A 2 20.67 9.32 3.21
C LEU A 2 20.43 8.82 1.77
N ALA A 3 21.41 8.12 1.19
CA ALA A 3 21.26 7.45 -0.10
C ALA A 3 20.14 6.38 -0.09
N GLY A 4 20.02 5.63 1.02
CA GLY A 4 18.93 4.68 1.21
C GLY A 4 17.57 5.38 1.24
N ILE A 5 17.43 6.42 2.07
CA ILE A 5 16.20 7.21 2.20
C ILE A 5 15.74 7.76 0.84
N THR A 6 16.65 8.35 0.08
CA THR A 6 16.33 8.93 -1.24
C THR A 6 15.93 7.85 -2.25
N ALA A 7 16.66 6.73 -2.30
CA ALA A 7 16.30 5.58 -3.14
C ALA A 7 14.90 5.04 -2.79
N GLY A 8 14.60 4.88 -1.50
CA GLY A 8 13.29 4.42 -1.03
C GLY A 8 12.14 5.36 -1.41
N ALA A 9 12.35 6.68 -1.36
CA ALA A 9 11.34 7.64 -1.80
C ALA A 9 11.02 7.53 -3.30
N VAL A 10 12.06 7.36 -4.13
CA VAL A 10 11.92 7.18 -5.58
C VAL A 10 11.22 5.86 -5.90
N GLU A 11 11.64 4.76 -5.25
CA GLU A 11 11.00 3.45 -5.37
C GLU A 11 9.50 3.53 -5.04
N ALA A 12 9.15 4.16 -3.90
CA ALA A 12 7.76 4.33 -3.51
C ALA A 12 6.96 5.06 -4.59
N PHE A 13 7.49 6.16 -5.14
CA PHE A 13 6.78 6.94 -6.16
C PHE A 13 6.54 6.15 -7.45
N VAL A 14 7.54 5.40 -7.92
CA VAL A 14 7.47 4.62 -9.16
C VAL A 14 6.58 3.37 -8.98
N CYS A 15 6.67 2.70 -7.84
CA CYS A 15 6.00 1.42 -7.60
C CYS A 15 4.54 1.55 -7.14
N THR A 16 4.14 2.69 -6.53
CA THR A 16 2.80 2.83 -5.93
C THR A 16 1.64 2.45 -6.89
N PRO A 17 1.63 2.86 -8.17
CA PRO A 17 0.56 2.46 -9.11
C PRO A 17 0.46 0.94 -9.28
N PHE A 18 1.59 0.24 -9.39
CA PHE A 18 1.65 -1.21 -9.59
C PHE A 18 1.28 -1.97 -8.32
N GLU A 19 1.77 -1.50 -7.18
CA GLU A 19 1.44 -2.09 -5.87
C GLU A 19 -0.05 -1.97 -5.55
N LEU A 20 -0.68 -0.85 -5.87
CA LEU A 20 -2.13 -0.68 -5.72
C LEU A 20 -2.90 -1.77 -6.47
N LEU A 21 -2.56 -1.98 -7.75
CA LEU A 21 -3.24 -2.96 -8.61
C LEU A 21 -2.99 -4.39 -8.10
N LYS A 22 -1.73 -4.70 -7.77
CA LYS A 22 -1.34 -5.99 -7.20
C LYS A 22 -2.11 -6.28 -5.92
N LEU A 23 -2.16 -5.33 -4.99
CA LEU A 23 -2.78 -5.52 -3.68
C LEU A 23 -4.29 -5.74 -3.82
N ARG A 24 -4.96 -4.97 -4.69
CA ARG A 24 -6.38 -5.17 -4.97
C ARG A 24 -6.68 -6.52 -5.62
N SER A 25 -5.80 -6.97 -6.51
CA SER A 25 -5.90 -8.31 -7.11
C SER A 25 -5.73 -9.41 -6.07
N GLN A 26 -4.75 -9.27 -5.16
CA GLN A 26 -4.56 -10.20 -4.04
C GLN A 26 -5.77 -10.27 -3.12
N VAL A 27 -6.36 -9.13 -2.76
CA VAL A 27 -7.61 -9.08 -1.98
C VAL A 27 -8.76 -9.76 -2.73
N GLY A 28 -8.84 -9.55 -4.05
CA GLY A 28 -9.81 -10.23 -4.90
C GLY A 28 -9.65 -11.75 -4.96
N SER A 29 -8.42 -12.26 -4.89
CA SER A 29 -8.17 -13.70 -4.83
C SER A 29 -8.55 -14.32 -3.48
N ALA A 30 -8.45 -13.54 -2.40
CA ALA A 30 -8.76 -14.00 -1.04
C ALA A 30 -10.25 -13.93 -0.69
N ILE A 31 -11.01 -13.05 -1.34
CA ILE A 31 -12.45 -12.89 -1.13
C ILE A 31 -13.18 -13.57 -2.30
N PRO A 32 -13.92 -14.67 -2.07
CA PRO A 32 -14.69 -15.31 -3.12
C PRO A 32 -15.64 -14.30 -3.77
N MET A 33 -15.54 -14.14 -5.09
CA MET A 33 -16.50 -13.34 -5.84
C MET A 33 -17.89 -13.90 -5.61
N LYS A 34 -18.82 -13.09 -5.10
CA LYS A 34 -20.21 -13.48 -4.96
C LYS A 34 -20.80 -13.61 -6.36
N ALA A 35 -20.87 -14.83 -6.88
CA ALA A 35 -21.57 -15.12 -8.14
C ALA A 35 -23.00 -14.60 -8.02
N THR A 36 -23.36 -13.63 -8.86
CA THR A 36 -24.69 -13.05 -8.86
C THR A 36 -25.27 -13.11 -10.28
N ASN A 37 -26.53 -13.51 -10.35
CA ASN A 37 -27.33 -13.89 -11.52
C ASN A 37 -27.28 -12.90 -12.72
N PRO A 38 -27.59 -13.38 -13.96
CA PRO A 38 -27.26 -12.66 -15.19
C PRO A 38 -27.96 -11.30 -15.32
N ALA A 39 -27.20 -10.38 -15.90
CA ALA A 39 -27.31 -8.92 -15.83
C ALA A 39 -28.34 -8.28 -16.79
N ASN A 40 -29.22 -9.06 -17.43
CA ASN A 40 -29.98 -8.57 -18.59
C ASN A 40 -31.01 -7.47 -18.25
N VAL A 41 -31.54 -7.42 -17.02
CA VAL A 41 -32.52 -6.39 -16.60
C VAL A 41 -31.85 -5.12 -16.06
N VAL A 42 -30.58 -5.19 -15.64
CA VAL A 42 -29.86 -4.08 -14.98
C VAL A 42 -29.25 -3.11 -16.00
N GLN A 43 -28.99 -3.59 -17.22
CA GLN A 43 -28.21 -2.88 -18.23
C GLN A 43 -28.92 -1.65 -18.83
N GLU A 44 -30.25 -1.68 -18.94
CA GLU A 44 -31.02 -0.57 -19.53
C GLU A 44 -31.30 0.57 -18.55
N SER A 45 -31.46 0.27 -17.26
CA SER A 45 -31.83 1.29 -16.26
C SER A 45 -30.64 2.03 -15.65
N PHE A 46 -29.45 1.42 -15.60
CA PHE A 46 -28.27 1.97 -14.90
C PHE A 46 -26.94 1.71 -15.64
N PRO A 47 -26.67 2.42 -16.75
CA PRO A 47 -25.49 2.19 -17.60
C PRO A 47 -24.15 2.49 -16.90
N LEU A 48 -24.12 3.42 -15.94
CA LEU A 48 -22.92 3.73 -15.16
C LEU A 48 -22.61 2.64 -14.12
N LEU A 49 -23.62 2.01 -13.53
CA LEU A 49 -23.45 0.92 -12.57
C LEU A 49 -22.85 -0.30 -13.26
N SER A 50 -23.39 -0.70 -14.41
CA SER A 50 -22.89 -1.84 -15.18
C SER A 50 -21.46 -1.63 -15.70
N LYS A 51 -21.12 -0.40 -16.11
CA LYS A 51 -19.77 -0.05 -16.59
C LYS A 51 -18.74 -0.03 -15.46
N LEU A 52 -19.09 0.50 -14.30
CA LEU A 52 -18.14 0.74 -13.21
C LEU A 52 -18.05 -0.42 -12.22
N LEU A 53 -19.16 -1.12 -11.96
CA LEU A 53 -19.27 -2.23 -11.00
C LEU A 53 -20.03 -3.41 -11.62
N PRO A 54 -19.44 -4.11 -12.61
CA PRO A 54 -20.07 -5.26 -13.22
C PRO A 54 -20.30 -6.37 -12.18
N GLY A 55 -21.52 -6.91 -12.14
CA GLY A 55 -21.94 -7.94 -11.19
C GLY A 55 -22.69 -7.42 -9.95
N HIS A 56 -22.78 -6.10 -9.75
CA HIS A 56 -23.61 -5.53 -8.69
C HIS A 56 -25.05 -5.33 -9.17
N VAL A 57 -26.01 -5.83 -8.39
CA VAL A 57 -27.45 -5.64 -8.63
C VAL A 57 -27.94 -4.45 -7.80
N PRO A 58 -28.69 -3.50 -8.37
CA PRO A 58 -29.28 -2.40 -7.61
C PRO A 58 -30.36 -2.95 -6.66
N ASP A 59 -30.31 -2.53 -5.40
CA ASP A 59 -31.38 -2.81 -4.44
C ASP A 59 -32.48 -1.75 -4.60
N MET A 60 -33.44 -2.07 -5.47
CA MET A 60 -34.54 -1.17 -5.78
C MET A 60 -35.41 -0.86 -4.55
N ARG A 61 -35.45 -1.74 -3.54
CA ARG A 61 -36.23 -1.52 -2.32
C ARG A 61 -35.59 -0.42 -1.47
N VAL A 62 -34.27 -0.49 -1.26
CA VAL A 62 -33.53 0.55 -0.52
C VAL A 62 -33.48 1.85 -1.31
N TRP A 63 -33.35 1.78 -2.63
CA TRP A 63 -33.39 2.94 -3.50
C TRP A 63 -34.74 3.66 -3.43
N ASN A 64 -35.86 2.95 -3.57
CA ASN A 64 -37.20 3.54 -3.49
C ASN A 64 -37.46 4.17 -2.11
N GLY A 65 -36.96 3.55 -1.03
CA GLY A 65 -37.01 4.14 0.31
C GLY A 65 -36.21 5.45 0.39
N SER A 66 -35.00 5.47 -0.16
CA SER A 66 -34.15 6.67 -0.22
C SER A 66 -34.81 7.79 -1.04
N VAL A 67 -35.41 7.45 -2.18
CA VAL A 67 -36.16 8.37 -3.06
C VAL A 67 -37.32 9.02 -2.30
N SER A 68 -38.09 8.22 -1.56
CA SER A 68 -39.22 8.68 -0.75
C SER A 68 -38.80 9.63 0.39
N LEU A 69 -37.67 9.36 1.05
CA LEU A 69 -37.14 10.26 2.07
C LEU A 69 -36.68 11.59 1.46
N LEU A 70 -36.03 11.52 0.30
CA LEU A 70 -35.48 12.68 -0.39
C LEU A 70 -36.56 13.54 -1.08
N SER A 71 -37.71 12.98 -1.46
CA SER A 71 -38.83 13.75 -2.01
C SER A 71 -39.44 14.74 -1.01
N ASN A 72 -39.18 14.57 0.27
CA ASN A 72 -39.61 15.50 1.32
C ASN A 72 -38.67 16.72 1.46
N LEU A 73 -37.51 16.72 0.79
CA LEU A 73 -36.58 17.86 0.80
C LEU A 73 -37.05 18.96 -0.16
N SER A 74 -36.78 20.21 0.22
CA SER A 74 -37.16 21.41 -0.55
C SER A 74 -36.69 21.33 -2.02
N PRO A 75 -37.53 21.72 -3.00
CA PRO A 75 -37.27 21.55 -4.44
C PRO A 75 -36.18 22.48 -5.02
N LYS A 76 -35.32 23.07 -4.17
CA LYS A 76 -34.20 23.92 -4.62
C LYS A 76 -33.27 23.24 -5.63
N HIS A 77 -33.24 21.90 -5.66
CA HIS A 77 -32.47 21.11 -6.61
C HIS A 77 -33.40 20.16 -7.39
N PRO A 78 -33.90 20.56 -8.57
CA PRO A 78 -34.94 19.83 -9.30
C PRO A 78 -34.50 18.45 -9.81
N ASP A 79 -33.20 18.16 -9.89
CA ASP A 79 -32.67 16.87 -10.36
C ASP A 79 -31.70 16.21 -9.38
N MET A 80 -32.00 16.29 -8.08
CA MET A 80 -31.22 15.59 -7.06
C MET A 80 -31.24 14.06 -7.28
N MET A 81 -32.36 13.53 -7.78
CA MET A 81 -32.52 12.10 -8.02
C MET A 81 -31.71 11.61 -9.22
N GLY A 82 -31.68 12.36 -10.32
CA GLY A 82 -30.83 12.05 -11.46
C GLY A 82 -29.35 12.09 -11.09
N ALA A 83 -28.92 13.06 -10.28
CA ALA A 83 -27.55 13.11 -9.76
C ALA A 83 -27.20 11.87 -8.92
N LEU A 84 -28.10 11.42 -8.04
CA LEU A 84 -27.90 10.21 -7.23
C LEU A 84 -27.85 8.92 -8.06
N LYS A 85 -28.53 8.86 -9.22
CA LYS A 85 -28.40 7.71 -10.14
C LYS A 85 -26.99 7.61 -10.75
N GLN A 86 -26.23 8.71 -10.78
CA GLN A 86 -24.82 8.70 -11.21
C GLN A 86 -23.88 8.11 -10.15
N HIS A 87 -24.43 7.66 -9.02
CA HIS A 87 -23.69 7.17 -7.86
C HIS A 87 -23.93 5.68 -7.61
N PRO A 88 -23.21 4.76 -8.31
CA PRO A 88 -23.38 3.32 -8.22
C PRO A 88 -23.54 2.71 -6.81
N TRP A 89 -22.76 3.14 -5.81
CA TRP A 89 -22.84 2.62 -4.43
C TRP A 89 -24.07 3.11 -3.64
N MET A 90 -24.78 4.15 -4.11
CA MET A 90 -26.09 4.52 -3.55
C MET A 90 -27.17 3.53 -4.00
N LEU A 91 -27.01 2.96 -5.20
CA LEU A 91 -27.96 2.03 -5.80
C LEU A 91 -27.84 0.61 -5.25
N THR A 92 -26.68 0.24 -4.70
CA THR A 92 -26.45 -1.10 -4.12
C THR A 92 -27.04 -1.24 -2.71
N GLY A 93 -27.64 -0.19 -2.15
CA GLY A 93 -28.30 -0.20 -0.84
C GLY A 93 -27.37 -0.33 0.37
N SER A 94 -26.07 -0.56 0.18
CA SER A 94 -25.11 -0.74 1.27
C SER A 94 -24.61 0.58 1.85
N GLY A 95 -24.69 1.69 1.08
CA GLY A 95 -24.08 2.97 1.41
C GLY A 95 -22.56 2.93 1.54
N LYS A 96 -21.93 1.78 1.27
CA LYS A 96 -20.48 1.57 1.37
C LYS A 96 -19.84 1.69 -0.01
N PRO A 97 -18.64 2.29 -0.12
CA PRO A 97 -17.91 2.27 -1.38
C PRO A 97 -17.66 0.82 -1.83
N PRO A 98 -17.52 0.58 -3.15
CA PRO A 98 -17.31 -0.76 -3.68
C PRO A 98 -16.02 -1.38 -3.12
N LEU A 99 -15.97 -2.72 -3.10
CA LEU A 99 -14.82 -3.39 -2.55
C LEU A 99 -13.59 -3.18 -3.45
N PRO A 100 -12.38 -3.19 -2.88
CA PRO A 100 -11.15 -3.13 -3.67
C PRO A 100 -11.04 -4.27 -4.69
N SER A 101 -11.62 -5.42 -4.38
CA SER A 101 -11.77 -6.58 -5.27
C SER A 101 -12.61 -6.30 -6.50
N ASP A 102 -13.49 -5.30 -6.49
CA ASP A 102 -14.34 -4.98 -7.65
C ASP A 102 -13.60 -4.03 -8.62
N VAL A 103 -12.58 -3.34 -8.10
CA VAL A 103 -11.83 -2.26 -8.77
C VAL A 103 -10.35 -2.62 -8.87
N GLN A 104 -10.07 -3.80 -9.43
CA GLN A 104 -8.70 -4.30 -9.65
C GLN A 104 -8.09 -3.83 -10.97
N VAL A 105 -8.92 -3.53 -11.97
CA VAL A 105 -8.49 -3.16 -13.33
C VAL A 105 -8.12 -1.68 -13.39
N PRO A 106 -6.98 -1.28 -13.99
CA PRO A 106 -6.54 0.11 -14.03
C PRO A 106 -7.58 1.07 -14.61
N SER A 107 -8.24 0.69 -15.70
CA SER A 107 -9.29 1.50 -16.34
C SER A 107 -10.47 1.75 -15.40
N ARG A 108 -10.84 0.77 -14.56
CA ARG A 108 -11.90 0.93 -13.55
C ARG A 108 -11.46 1.84 -12.42
N VAL A 109 -10.22 1.70 -11.93
CA VAL A 109 -9.65 2.62 -10.92
C VAL A 109 -9.70 4.06 -11.42
N ILE A 110 -9.24 4.31 -12.64
CA ILE A 110 -9.22 5.64 -13.24
C ILE A 110 -10.64 6.16 -13.49
N ALA A 111 -11.57 5.30 -13.93
CA ALA A 111 -12.96 5.69 -14.14
C ALA A 111 -13.66 6.08 -12.83
N LEU A 112 -13.53 5.26 -11.78
CA LEU A 112 -14.21 5.41 -10.49
C LEU A 112 -13.56 6.45 -9.57
N GLU A 113 -12.24 6.40 -9.41
CA GLU A 113 -11.49 7.15 -8.38
C GLU A 113 -10.62 8.25 -8.99
N GLY A 114 -10.23 8.10 -10.25
CA GLY A 114 -9.45 9.09 -11.01
C GLY A 114 -7.97 8.78 -11.08
N TRP A 115 -7.24 9.57 -11.86
CA TRP A 115 -5.80 9.39 -12.09
C TRP A 115 -4.98 9.45 -10.80
N GLY A 116 -5.29 10.39 -9.90
CA GLY A 116 -4.61 10.52 -8.62
C GLY A 116 -4.79 9.31 -7.69
N ALA A 117 -5.78 8.46 -7.94
CA ALA A 117 -6.00 7.26 -7.15
C ALA A 117 -4.92 6.20 -7.37
N LEU A 118 -4.16 6.24 -8.48
CA LEU A 118 -3.04 5.33 -8.70
C LEU A 118 -1.92 5.53 -7.67
N TRP A 119 -1.78 6.74 -7.11
CA TRP A 119 -0.84 7.05 -6.04
C TRP A 119 -1.48 6.96 -4.64
N ARG A 120 -2.56 6.21 -4.50
CA ARG A 120 -3.16 5.89 -3.20
C ARG A 120 -2.14 5.18 -2.32
N GLY A 121 -1.97 5.68 -1.10
CA GLY A 121 -0.98 5.14 -0.17
C GLY A 121 0.45 5.63 -0.41
N LEU A 122 0.68 6.60 -1.30
CA LEU A 122 2.02 7.13 -1.54
C LEU A 122 2.67 7.68 -0.26
N ARG A 123 1.94 8.43 0.57
CA ARG A 123 2.48 8.99 1.83
C ARG A 123 2.99 7.91 2.79
N PRO A 124 2.19 6.90 3.17
CA PRO A 124 2.70 5.82 4.01
C PRO A 124 3.71 4.95 3.27
N GLY A 125 3.64 4.86 1.93
CA GLY A 125 4.63 4.19 1.08
C GLY A 125 6.01 4.82 1.17
N VAL A 126 6.12 6.13 0.94
CA VAL A 126 7.38 6.88 1.08
C VAL A 126 7.92 6.74 2.49
N ALA A 127 7.08 6.91 3.52
CA ALA A 127 7.52 6.73 4.91
C ALA A 127 8.06 5.32 5.17
N ARG A 128 7.37 4.28 4.69
CA ARG A 128 7.80 2.88 4.80
C ARG A 128 9.15 2.66 4.13
N ASP A 129 9.29 3.09 2.88
CA ASP A 129 10.46 2.81 2.05
C ASP A 129 11.69 3.58 2.50
N CYS A 130 11.53 4.84 2.88
CA CYS A 130 12.60 5.63 3.49
C CYS A 130 13.10 5.01 4.80
N VAL A 131 12.19 4.60 5.69
CA VAL A 131 12.57 4.01 6.98
C VAL A 131 13.18 2.64 6.79
N PHE A 132 12.61 1.80 5.92
CA PHE A 132 13.14 0.46 5.65
C PHE A 132 14.56 0.54 5.09
N SER A 133 14.76 1.25 3.98
CA SER A 133 16.08 1.39 3.34
C SER A 133 17.09 2.10 4.24
N GLY A 134 16.68 3.18 4.92
CA GLY A 134 17.54 3.92 5.85
C GLY A 134 18.05 3.05 7.00
N MET A 135 17.17 2.26 7.61
CA MET A 135 17.53 1.34 8.70
C MET A 135 18.33 0.15 8.20
N PHE A 136 17.96 -0.42 7.04
CA PHE A 136 18.66 -1.55 6.44
C PHE A 136 20.13 -1.20 6.18
N PHE A 137 20.40 -0.14 5.42
CA PHE A 137 21.76 0.24 5.08
C PHE A 137 22.57 0.72 6.28
N SER A 138 21.94 1.38 7.26
CA SER A 138 22.65 1.79 8.47
C SER A 138 23.03 0.60 9.35
N CYS A 139 22.11 -0.35 9.55
CA CYS A 139 22.39 -1.56 10.33
C CYS A 139 23.42 -2.44 9.62
N TRP A 140 23.28 -2.61 8.30
CA TRP A 140 24.24 -3.33 7.47
C TRP A 140 25.63 -2.71 7.57
N GLN A 141 25.75 -1.39 7.35
CA GLN A 141 27.03 -0.70 7.42
C GLN A 141 27.67 -0.84 8.79
N PHE A 142 26.89 -0.69 9.86
CA PHE A 142 27.39 -0.84 11.22
C PHE A 142 27.96 -2.25 11.47
N ILE A 143 27.22 -3.29 11.10
CA ILE A 143 27.66 -4.69 11.28
C ILE A 143 28.88 -4.96 10.39
N HIS A 144 28.87 -4.48 9.15
CA HIS A 144 29.99 -4.63 8.23
C HIS A 144 31.27 -3.98 8.74
N THR A 145 31.20 -2.74 9.23
CA THR A 145 32.33 -2.06 9.86
C THR A 145 32.82 -2.84 11.09
N ALA A 146 31.91 -3.32 11.95
CA ALA A 146 32.29 -4.09 13.12
C ALA A 146 33.01 -5.41 12.76
N MET A 147 32.55 -6.11 11.71
CA MET A 147 33.21 -7.32 11.20
C MET A 147 34.61 -7.02 10.67
N LEU A 148 34.78 -5.94 9.90
CA LEU A 148 36.08 -5.52 9.38
C LEU A 148 37.04 -5.12 10.50
N THR A 149 36.56 -4.37 11.50
CA THR A 149 37.36 -3.99 12.68
C THR A 149 37.78 -5.23 13.48
N TRP A 150 36.90 -6.22 13.60
CA TRP A 150 37.26 -7.49 14.22
C TRP A 150 38.35 -8.22 13.43
N GLN A 151 38.24 -8.27 12.10
CA GLN A 151 39.26 -8.86 11.23
C GLN A 151 40.60 -8.14 11.32
N SER A 152 40.62 -6.80 11.36
CA SER A 152 41.85 -6.01 11.40
C SER A 152 42.66 -6.23 12.68
N VAL A 153 41.99 -6.45 13.82
CA VAL A 153 42.66 -6.76 15.10
C VAL A 153 43.45 -8.08 15.04
N ASN A 154 43.06 -9.00 14.15
CA ASN A 154 43.69 -10.30 13.98
C ASN A 154 44.79 -10.33 12.90
N MET A 155 45.07 -9.20 12.23
CA MET A 155 46.07 -9.12 11.14
C MET A 155 47.45 -8.65 11.61
N ASN A 156 48.51 -9.24 11.03
CA ASN A 156 49.91 -8.81 11.19
C ASN A 156 50.58 -8.75 9.81
N PRO A 157 51.06 -7.59 9.32
CA PRO A 157 51.02 -6.27 9.95
C PRO A 157 49.61 -5.68 10.01
N GLU A 158 49.42 -4.71 10.92
CA GLU A 158 48.14 -4.01 11.11
C GLU A 158 47.80 -3.18 9.85
N PRO A 159 46.57 -3.30 9.31
CA PRO A 159 46.17 -2.60 8.09
C PRO A 159 46.10 -1.08 8.33
N ARG A 160 46.54 -0.28 7.34
CA ARG A 160 46.50 1.19 7.47
C ARG A 160 45.10 1.76 7.29
N ASN A 161 44.24 1.05 6.56
CA ASN A 161 42.85 1.42 6.31
C ASN A 161 41.93 0.21 6.50
N LEU A 162 40.67 0.45 6.89
CA LEU A 162 39.68 -0.62 7.10
C LEU A 162 39.35 -1.41 5.82
N GLU A 163 39.54 -0.80 4.65
CA GLU A 163 39.36 -1.44 3.33
C GLU A 163 40.49 -2.43 3.01
N GLU A 164 41.62 -2.35 3.70
CA GLU A 164 42.78 -3.23 3.52
C GLU A 164 42.65 -4.54 4.33
N ALA A 165 41.65 -4.62 5.24
CA ALA A 165 41.35 -5.79 6.06
C ALA A 165 40.79 -7.01 5.29
N GLY A 166 40.72 -6.93 3.95
CA GLY A 166 40.24 -7.98 3.07
C GLY A 166 38.71 -8.10 3.03
N PRO A 167 38.16 -8.96 2.14
CA PRO A 167 36.72 -9.15 2.02
C PRO A 167 36.15 -9.89 3.23
N VAL A 168 35.00 -9.44 3.72
CA VAL A 168 34.22 -10.16 4.74
C VAL A 168 33.72 -11.48 4.15
N PRO A 169 33.77 -12.60 4.90
CA PRO A 169 33.30 -13.89 4.42
C PRO A 169 31.83 -13.83 3.96
N PRO A 170 31.49 -14.41 2.78
CA PRO A 170 30.16 -14.29 2.17
C PRO A 170 28.99 -14.67 3.09
N LEU A 171 29.19 -15.70 3.92
CA LEU A 171 28.19 -16.14 4.90
C LEU A 171 27.94 -15.09 5.98
N ALA A 172 28.99 -14.45 6.50
CA ALA A 172 28.87 -13.42 7.54
C ALA A 172 28.18 -12.17 6.99
N SER A 173 28.54 -11.76 5.77
CA SER A 173 27.84 -10.72 5.03
C SER A 173 26.35 -11.08 4.86
N SER A 174 26.03 -12.30 4.43
CA SER A 174 24.63 -12.72 4.26
C SER A 174 23.84 -12.68 5.58
N LEU A 175 24.44 -13.13 6.69
CA LEU A 175 23.84 -13.05 8.03
C LEU A 175 23.60 -11.60 8.48
N ALA A 176 24.55 -10.70 8.22
CA ALA A 176 24.40 -9.28 8.49
C ALA A 176 23.21 -8.68 7.71
N ALA A 177 22.93 -9.16 6.49
CA ALA A 177 21.80 -8.72 5.67
C ALA A 177 20.50 -9.21 6.24
N GLY A 178 20.46 -10.48 6.63
CA GLY A 178 19.27 -11.05 7.25
C GLY A 178 18.90 -10.27 8.51
N PHE A 179 19.85 -10.01 9.39
CA PHE A 179 19.62 -9.23 10.60
C PHE A 179 19.18 -7.79 10.29
N SER A 180 19.87 -7.12 9.38
CA SER A 180 19.52 -5.76 8.95
C SER A 180 18.12 -5.68 8.35
N GLY A 181 17.71 -6.70 7.59
CA GLY A 181 16.38 -6.85 7.01
C GLY A 181 15.29 -7.01 8.07
N VAL A 182 15.55 -7.78 9.14
CA VAL A 182 14.65 -7.92 10.29
C VAL A 182 14.45 -6.57 10.98
N VAL A 183 15.53 -5.86 11.31
CA VAL A 183 15.49 -4.56 11.99
C VAL A 183 14.76 -3.52 11.15
N ALA A 184 15.05 -3.45 9.86
CA ALA A 184 14.39 -2.56 8.91
C ALA A 184 12.88 -2.85 8.77
N ALA A 185 12.51 -4.13 8.73
CA ALA A 185 11.11 -4.55 8.66
C ALA A 185 10.33 -4.21 9.93
N ALA A 186 10.96 -4.37 11.11
CA ALA A 186 10.36 -3.98 12.37
C ALA A 186 10.12 -2.46 12.45
N ALA A 187 11.14 -1.67 12.11
CA ALA A 187 11.08 -0.20 12.17
C ALA A 187 10.04 0.40 11.20
N SER A 188 9.88 -0.19 10.02
CA SER A 188 8.93 0.27 8.99
C SER A 188 7.56 -0.45 9.04
N HIS A 189 7.28 -1.24 10.09
CA HIS A 189 6.09 -2.09 10.16
C HIS A 189 4.78 -1.31 10.04
N THR A 190 4.65 -0.30 10.87
CA THR A 190 3.41 0.48 11.00
C THR A 190 3.03 1.18 9.70
N PHE A 191 4.01 1.66 8.94
CA PHE A 191 3.79 2.32 7.65
C PHE A 191 3.34 1.36 6.55
N ASP A 192 3.80 0.11 6.58
CA ASP A 192 3.37 -0.92 5.61
C ASP A 192 1.92 -1.35 5.82
N THR A 193 1.52 -1.53 7.08
CA THR A 193 0.11 -1.75 7.42
C THR A 193 -0.75 -0.58 6.94
N ALA A 194 -0.32 0.65 7.20
CA ALA A 194 -1.03 1.85 6.75
C ALA A 194 -1.10 1.97 5.22
N LYS A 195 -0.01 1.68 4.51
CA LYS A 195 0.06 1.65 3.03
C LYS A 195 -0.95 0.65 2.47
N SER A 196 -0.92 -0.58 2.98
CA SER A 196 -1.82 -1.66 2.56
C SER A 196 -3.29 -1.30 2.78
N ARG A 197 -3.61 -0.73 3.94
CA ARG A 197 -4.98 -0.28 4.28
C ARG A 197 -5.44 0.88 3.41
N SER A 198 -4.56 1.83 3.13
CA SER A 198 -4.83 2.95 2.23
C SER A 198 -5.14 2.46 0.81
N GLN A 199 -4.36 1.53 0.29
CA GLN A 199 -4.55 0.92 -1.04
C GLN A 199 -5.84 0.07 -1.13
N CYS A 200 -6.26 -0.53 0.00
CA CYS A 200 -7.57 -1.18 0.19
C CYS A 200 -8.74 -0.20 0.36
N THR A 201 -8.54 1.12 0.34
CA THR A 201 -9.65 2.06 0.48
C THR A 201 -10.05 2.59 -0.88
N VAL A 202 -11.25 2.23 -1.36
CA VAL A 202 -11.82 2.80 -2.58
C VAL A 202 -12.55 4.09 -2.21
N ILE A 203 -12.07 5.22 -2.72
CA ILE A 203 -12.78 6.52 -2.59
C ILE A 203 -13.06 7.01 -4.00
N PRO A 204 -14.32 6.96 -4.43
CA PRO A 204 -14.68 7.46 -5.74
C PRO A 204 -14.57 9.00 -5.86
N LYS A 205 -14.49 9.49 -7.10
CA LYS A 205 -14.17 10.89 -7.44
C LYS A 205 -15.04 11.94 -6.76
N TYR A 206 -16.35 11.75 -6.73
CA TYR A 206 -17.29 12.74 -6.19
C TYR A 206 -17.21 12.80 -4.65
N ILE A 207 -16.94 11.69 -3.92
CA ILE A 207 -16.66 11.76 -2.47
C ILE A 207 -15.37 12.55 -2.23
N ALA A 208 -14.34 12.30 -3.05
CA ALA A 208 -13.09 13.04 -2.94
C ALA A 208 -13.30 14.54 -3.21
N MET A 209 -14.13 14.88 -4.20
CA MET A 209 -14.52 16.25 -4.53
C MET A 209 -15.30 16.91 -3.38
N GLU A 210 -16.30 16.22 -2.83
CA GLU A 210 -17.13 16.68 -1.72
C GLU A 210 -16.27 16.96 -0.47
N ARG A 211 -15.37 16.04 -0.11
CA ARG A 211 -14.43 16.24 1.00
C ARG A 211 -13.57 17.48 0.80
N ARG A 212 -13.18 17.77 -0.44
CA ARG A 212 -12.41 18.97 -0.77
C ARG A 212 -13.26 20.23 -0.67
N PHE A 213 -14.50 20.18 -1.17
CA PHE A 213 -15.45 21.30 -1.11
C PHE A 213 -15.80 21.67 0.34
N LEU A 214 -16.06 20.67 1.17
CA LEU A 214 -16.37 20.83 2.60
C LEU A 214 -15.14 21.08 3.47
N LYS A 215 -13.94 21.20 2.87
CA LYS A 215 -12.65 21.35 3.58
C LYS A 215 -12.49 20.32 4.72
N TRP A 216 -12.92 19.08 4.48
CA TRP A 216 -12.92 18.04 5.49
C TRP A 216 -11.50 17.77 5.99
N ARG A 217 -11.27 18.01 7.28
CA ARG A 217 -9.96 17.76 7.89
C ARG A 217 -9.88 16.30 8.32
N ALA A 218 -8.86 15.59 7.81
CA ALA A 218 -8.61 14.22 8.26
C ALA A 218 -8.35 14.22 9.78
N PRO A 219 -9.06 13.39 10.56
CA PRO A 219 -8.81 13.25 11.99
C PRO A 219 -7.42 12.61 12.21
N GLY A 220 -6.80 12.92 13.35
CA GLY A 220 -5.54 12.29 13.76
C GLY A 220 -4.43 13.23 14.21
N MET A 221 -3.42 12.63 14.82
CA MET A 221 -2.20 13.30 15.26
C MET A 221 -1.42 13.86 14.06
N TRP A 222 -0.49 14.78 14.32
CA TRP A 222 0.32 15.37 13.25
C TRP A 222 1.10 14.30 12.47
N ILE A 223 1.73 13.35 13.16
CA ILE A 223 2.48 12.24 12.54
C ILE A 223 1.56 11.42 11.63
N GLU A 224 0.34 11.10 12.09
CA GLU A 224 -0.62 10.31 11.31
C GLU A 224 -1.05 11.05 10.03
N ARG A 225 -1.25 12.37 10.11
CA ARG A 225 -1.60 13.20 8.95
C ARG A 225 -0.45 13.34 7.95
N VAL A 226 0.79 13.45 8.44
CA VAL A 226 1.99 13.56 7.59
C VAL A 226 2.26 12.24 6.89
N THR A 227 2.26 11.14 7.65
CA THR A 227 2.55 9.79 7.16
C THR A 227 1.36 9.16 6.44
N GLY A 228 0.16 9.72 6.56
CA GLY A 228 -1.06 9.24 5.91
C GLY A 228 -1.64 7.99 6.57
N THR A 229 -1.37 7.76 7.86
CA THR A 229 -1.99 6.69 8.63
C THR A 229 -3.38 7.12 9.13
N SER A 230 -4.35 6.22 9.05
CA SER A 230 -5.69 6.47 9.59
C SER A 230 -5.71 6.19 11.09
N PRO A 231 -6.30 7.07 11.93
CA PRO A 231 -6.47 6.78 13.36
C PRO A 231 -7.26 5.49 13.63
N ALA A 232 -8.12 5.09 12.69
CA ALA A 232 -8.89 3.85 12.79
C ALA A 232 -8.02 2.59 12.71
N ASP A 233 -6.80 2.68 12.19
CA ASP A 233 -5.93 1.53 11.99
C ASP A 233 -5.00 1.27 13.19
N ARG A 234 -5.02 2.12 14.23
CA ARG A 234 -4.11 2.05 15.41
C ARG A 234 -4.03 0.66 16.04
N ASN A 235 -5.18 0.01 16.24
CA ASN A 235 -5.26 -1.30 16.89
C ASN A 235 -4.71 -2.45 16.02
N VAL A 236 -4.47 -2.19 14.73
CA VAL A 236 -4.06 -3.20 13.75
C VAL A 236 -2.64 -2.95 13.22
N LEU A 237 -2.02 -1.81 13.54
CA LEU A 237 -0.72 -1.38 12.99
C LEU A 237 0.41 -2.42 13.12
N PHE A 238 0.41 -3.22 14.20
CA PHE A 238 1.44 -4.23 14.48
C PHE A 238 1.05 -5.66 14.05
N ARG A 239 -0.13 -5.84 13.46
CA ARG A 239 -0.59 -7.17 13.03
C ARG A 239 0.30 -7.70 11.92
N GLY A 240 0.87 -8.90 12.12
CA GLY A 240 1.71 -9.56 11.12
C GLY A 240 3.20 -9.23 11.19
N ILE A 241 3.66 -8.49 12.21
CA ILE A 241 5.06 -8.06 12.31
C ILE A 241 6.06 -9.22 12.32
N GLY A 242 5.78 -10.29 13.06
CA GLY A 242 6.64 -11.49 13.10
C GLY A 242 6.87 -12.10 11.72
N LEU A 243 5.79 -12.27 10.95
CA LEU A 243 5.87 -12.83 9.60
C LEU A 243 6.64 -11.91 8.64
N ARG A 244 6.42 -10.59 8.74
CA ARG A 244 7.14 -9.61 7.91
C ARG A 244 8.63 -9.56 8.25
N MET A 245 8.99 -9.57 9.53
CA MET A 245 10.38 -9.63 9.98
C MET A 245 11.07 -10.89 9.46
N ALA A 246 10.47 -12.06 9.66
CA ALA A 246 11.01 -13.33 9.20
C ALA A 246 11.20 -13.34 7.67
N ARG A 247 10.17 -12.96 6.92
CA ARG A 247 10.24 -12.84 5.45
C ARG A 247 11.36 -11.91 5.00
N SER A 248 11.48 -10.72 5.61
CA SER A 248 12.47 -9.72 5.20
C SER A 248 13.88 -10.17 5.55
N GLY A 249 14.08 -10.80 6.71
CA GLY A 249 15.37 -11.38 7.08
C GLY A 249 15.81 -12.49 6.14
N ILE A 250 14.93 -13.45 5.87
CA ILE A 250 15.24 -14.55 4.93
C ILE A 250 15.51 -13.99 3.53
N ALA A 251 14.67 -13.08 3.04
CA ALA A 251 14.85 -12.49 1.71
C ALA A 251 16.19 -11.75 1.58
N SER A 252 16.57 -10.93 2.57
CA SER A 252 17.83 -10.21 2.54
C SER A 252 19.04 -11.15 2.66
N PHE A 253 18.97 -12.18 3.51
CA PHE A 253 20.01 -13.20 3.61
C PHE A 253 20.23 -13.90 2.27
N VAL A 254 19.15 -14.36 1.64
CA VAL A 254 19.20 -15.07 0.36
C VAL A 254 19.70 -14.15 -0.76
N LEU A 255 19.27 -12.89 -0.80
CA LEU A 255 19.69 -11.92 -1.83
C LEU A 255 21.20 -11.69 -1.81
N VAL A 256 21.77 -11.45 -0.62
CA VAL A 256 23.21 -11.22 -0.50
C VAL A 256 23.99 -12.52 -0.71
N GLY A 257 23.51 -13.63 -0.16
CA GLY A 257 24.16 -14.93 -0.34
C GLY A 257 24.19 -15.36 -1.80
N SER A 258 23.08 -15.20 -2.52
CA SER A 258 23.01 -15.52 -3.94
C SER A 258 23.87 -14.58 -4.77
N TYR A 259 23.98 -13.30 -4.41
CA TYR A 259 24.88 -12.36 -5.07
C TYR A 259 26.34 -12.82 -4.97
N TYR A 260 26.82 -13.18 -3.78
CA TYR A 260 28.20 -13.65 -3.62
C TYR A 260 28.45 -14.99 -4.32
N LEU A 261 27.49 -15.93 -4.25
CA LEU A 261 27.58 -17.19 -4.99
C LEU A 261 27.64 -16.97 -6.50
N ALA A 262 26.84 -16.03 -7.02
CA ALA A 262 26.84 -15.71 -8.44
C ALA A 262 28.16 -15.06 -8.87
N VAL A 263 28.72 -14.17 -8.06
CA VAL A 263 30.03 -13.55 -8.31
C VAL A 263 31.12 -14.61 -8.36
N ASP A 264 31.15 -15.54 -7.39
CA ASP A 264 32.16 -16.62 -7.32
C ASP A 264 32.08 -17.63 -8.48
N GLN A 265 30.89 -17.83 -9.05
CA GLN A 265 30.69 -18.77 -10.17
C GLN A 265 30.86 -18.14 -11.55
N LEU A 266 30.65 -16.83 -11.68
CA LEU A 266 30.63 -16.14 -12.98
C LEU A 266 31.88 -15.29 -13.25
N LEU A 267 32.68 -14.97 -12.23
CA LEU A 267 33.94 -14.21 -12.33
C LEU A 267 35.11 -15.08 -11.86
#